data_AF-A0A1I3LZI8-F1
#
_entry.id   AF-A0A1I3LZI8-F1
#
_cell.length_a   1.000
_cell.length_b   1.000
_cell.length_c   1.000
_cell.angle_alpha   90.00
_cell.angle_beta   90.00
_cell.angle_gamma   90.00
#
_symmetry.space_group_name_H-M   'P 1'
#
loop_
_entity.id
_entity.type
_entity.pdbx_description
1 polymer ?
#
loop_
_entity_poly.entity_id
_entity_poly.type
_entity_poly.pdbx_seq_one_letter_code
_entity_poly.pdbx_strand_id
1 'polypeptide(L)'
;MVADKDYTITFANDAAIRMLRTVETEMRKNVPGFRADEIVGKNIDTFHQHPGHQRRILDNLKTPYHGKIRLGRHHLQFLASPKFDADGALERIYVEWSDVTELRHSQDQIAMLMQRASAMARAHGDGFINEVIDEAGLEGEYRDLGRAINAMVAGHIATTKKILTCAEAYSNGDFGYRLEHFSGDRSVLNEAMDGIRDSFNFVITEIDDMANSVIAGKLNRAVALDAFPGDFRKIAESFDHTFSYLRSTVTTIMRQVSEMDAAINMISDDASAMADRRTRETAMVEEISAATTTASSSTRISRDSAATLVASTQTARRSGREGSEVANYLLEAASQMIRTANQTNSVIEEIQDIATKTRLLALNASVEAARAGDHGRGFAVVAEEVRALANQSEEAAKRTNDLIAETKVTMDKTTEKSRESFDAFATISEIIDAIALESDSVSTASSEQAMNIGAIEEGMRQISSMSMEAAAMSDNLASATEELRAATASVYSQLQKFEI
;
A
#
# COMPACT_ATOMS: atom_id res chain seq x y z
N MET A 1 -96.73 -0.41 71.19
CA MET A 1 -98.00 -1.09 71.52
C MET A 1 -97.97 -1.50 72.98
N VAL A 2 -99.12 -1.56 73.67
CA VAL A 2 -99.20 -1.94 75.09
C VAL A 2 -100.32 -2.96 75.27
N ALA A 3 -100.02 -4.05 75.97
CA ALA A 3 -100.99 -5.03 76.44
C ALA A 3 -101.07 -5.02 77.97
N ASP A 4 -102.25 -5.31 78.52
CA ASP A 4 -102.44 -5.50 79.96
C ASP A 4 -101.98 -6.88 80.44
N LYS A 5 -102.12 -7.13 81.74
CA LYS A 5 -101.79 -8.40 82.40
C LYS A 5 -102.56 -9.61 81.87
N ASP A 6 -103.72 -9.39 81.26
CA ASP A 6 -104.54 -10.44 80.65
C ASP A 6 -104.20 -10.64 79.16
N TYR A 7 -103.16 -9.93 78.68
CA TYR A 7 -102.68 -9.91 77.31
C TYR A 7 -103.65 -9.30 76.30
N THR A 8 -104.53 -8.43 76.75
CA THR A 8 -105.39 -7.63 75.89
C THR A 8 -104.67 -6.35 75.49
N ILE A 9 -104.63 -6.05 74.19
CA ILE A 9 -103.96 -4.85 73.69
C ILE A 9 -104.76 -3.63 74.12
N THR A 10 -104.25 -2.84 75.06
CA THR A 10 -104.93 -1.64 75.55
C THR A 10 -104.59 -0.39 74.74
N PHE A 11 -103.44 -0.38 74.04
CA PHE A 11 -103.00 0.79 73.29
C PHE A 11 -102.06 0.42 72.13
N ALA A 12 -102.20 1.12 71.00
CA ALA A 12 -101.24 1.14 69.91
C ALA A 12 -101.15 2.57 69.39
N ASN A 13 -99.92 3.06 69.17
CA ASN A 13 -99.72 4.36 68.53
C ASN A 13 -99.81 4.24 67.01
N ASP A 14 -99.97 5.37 66.32
CA ASP A 14 -100.12 5.39 64.87
C ASP A 14 -98.93 4.78 64.13
N ALA A 15 -97.71 4.90 64.67
CA ALA A 15 -96.52 4.31 64.07
C ALA A 15 -96.59 2.77 64.07
N ALA A 16 -96.98 2.16 65.19
CA ALA A 16 -97.16 0.71 65.28
C ALA A 16 -98.32 0.23 64.38
N ILE A 17 -99.43 0.97 64.32
CA ILE A 17 -100.56 0.65 63.43
C ILE A 17 -100.14 0.73 61.96
N ARG A 18 -99.45 1.81 61.55
CA ARG A 18 -98.92 1.95 60.17
C ARG A 18 -97.98 0.80 59.80
N MET A 19 -97.08 0.43 60.70
CA MET A 19 -96.18 -0.70 60.48
C MET A 19 -96.94 -2.03 60.38
N LEU A 20 -97.94 -2.27 61.23
CA LEU A 20 -98.72 -3.51 61.14
C LEU A 20 -99.60 -3.55 59.88
N ARG A 21 -100.04 -2.40 59.35
CA ARG A 21 -100.71 -2.30 58.05
C ARG A 21 -99.80 -2.74 56.90
N THR A 22 -98.50 -2.40 56.92
CA THR A 22 -97.60 -2.80 55.82
C THR A 22 -97.42 -4.32 55.74
N VAL A 23 -97.55 -5.03 56.87
CA VAL A 23 -97.47 -6.49 56.94
C VAL A 23 -98.83 -7.18 57.07
N GLU A 24 -99.95 -6.45 57.06
CA GLU A 24 -101.29 -6.97 57.34
C GLU A 24 -101.70 -8.08 56.37
N THR A 25 -101.40 -7.91 55.09
CA THR A 25 -101.67 -8.93 54.06
C THR A 25 -100.88 -10.22 54.32
N GLU A 26 -99.62 -10.12 54.75
CA GLU A 26 -98.80 -11.29 55.09
C GLU A 26 -99.24 -11.92 56.40
N MET A 27 -99.60 -11.11 57.41
CA MET A 27 -100.16 -11.59 58.67
C MET A 27 -101.46 -12.37 58.44
N ARG A 28 -102.34 -11.91 57.54
CA ARG A 28 -103.61 -12.58 57.22
C ARG A 28 -103.47 -13.99 56.65
N LYS A 29 -102.32 -14.32 56.05
CA LYS A 29 -102.07 -15.70 55.58
C LYS A 29 -102.03 -16.69 56.73
N ASN A 30 -101.54 -16.26 57.89
CA ASN A 30 -101.44 -17.09 59.09
C ASN A 30 -102.55 -16.79 60.11
N VAL A 31 -103.16 -15.60 60.05
CA VAL A 31 -104.22 -15.15 60.95
C VAL A 31 -105.36 -14.53 60.11
N PRO A 32 -106.28 -15.35 59.55
CA PRO A 32 -107.25 -14.93 58.52
C PRO A 32 -108.18 -13.76 58.88
N GLY A 33 -108.31 -13.42 60.17
CA GLY A 33 -109.10 -12.28 60.66
C GLY A 33 -108.28 -11.06 61.13
N PHE A 34 -106.95 -11.05 60.90
CA PHE A 34 -106.10 -9.95 61.36
C PHE A 34 -106.45 -8.65 60.63
N ARG A 35 -106.80 -7.61 61.38
CA ARG A 35 -106.89 -6.24 60.89
C ARG A 35 -106.07 -5.32 61.77
N ALA A 36 -105.10 -4.61 61.18
CA ALA A 36 -104.17 -3.77 61.93
C ALA A 36 -104.91 -2.69 62.74
N ASP A 37 -106.00 -2.16 62.19
CA ASP A 37 -106.81 -1.10 62.81
C ASP A 37 -107.72 -1.57 63.94
N GLU A 38 -107.89 -2.88 64.10
CA GLU A 38 -108.78 -3.47 65.09
C GLU A 38 -108.03 -4.26 66.17
N ILE A 39 -106.71 -4.06 66.30
CA ILE A 39 -105.90 -4.82 67.27
C ILE A 39 -106.17 -4.36 68.71
N VAL A 40 -106.51 -3.09 68.92
CA VAL A 40 -106.79 -2.55 70.26
C VAL A 40 -108.11 -3.15 70.77
N GLY A 41 -108.08 -3.68 71.98
CA GLY A 41 -109.18 -4.42 72.59
C GLY A 41 -109.19 -5.92 72.26
N LYS A 42 -108.33 -6.41 71.36
CA LYS A 42 -108.17 -7.85 71.09
C LYS A 42 -107.08 -8.45 71.96
N ASN A 43 -107.26 -9.71 72.34
CA ASN A 43 -106.25 -10.47 73.04
C ASN A 43 -105.15 -10.93 72.07
N ILE A 44 -103.88 -10.79 72.46
CA ILE A 44 -102.75 -11.15 71.58
C ILE A 44 -102.74 -12.62 71.20
N ASP A 45 -103.37 -13.50 71.99
CA ASP A 45 -103.48 -14.93 71.67
C ASP A 45 -104.10 -15.16 70.29
N THR A 46 -105.02 -14.29 69.89
CA THR A 46 -105.69 -14.38 68.57
C THR A 46 -104.74 -14.17 67.39
N PHE A 47 -103.55 -13.65 67.64
CA PHE A 47 -102.54 -13.35 66.61
C PHE A 47 -101.37 -14.34 66.60
N HIS A 48 -101.36 -15.33 67.50
CA HIS A 48 -100.29 -16.32 67.61
C HIS A 48 -100.80 -17.72 67.29
N GLN A 49 -100.05 -18.47 66.47
CA GLN A 49 -100.42 -19.85 66.12
C GLN A 49 -100.42 -20.81 67.32
N HIS A 50 -99.57 -20.54 68.33
CA HIS A 50 -99.44 -21.36 69.53
C HIS A 50 -99.52 -20.51 70.81
N PRO A 51 -100.69 -19.96 71.17
CA PRO A 51 -100.81 -18.95 72.23
C PRO A 51 -100.21 -19.37 73.59
N GLY A 52 -100.31 -20.65 73.94
CA GLY A 52 -99.73 -21.19 75.17
C GLY A 52 -98.20 -21.10 75.25
N HIS A 53 -97.51 -21.01 74.11
CA HIS A 53 -96.07 -20.76 74.07
C HIS A 53 -95.76 -19.30 74.40
N GLN A 54 -96.45 -18.34 73.77
CA GLN A 54 -96.24 -16.91 74.04
C GLN A 54 -96.65 -16.55 75.46
N ARG A 55 -97.79 -17.04 75.96
CA ARG A 55 -98.16 -16.84 77.37
C ARG A 55 -97.06 -17.30 78.32
N ARG A 56 -96.48 -18.49 78.11
CA ARG A 56 -95.37 -18.98 78.95
C ARG A 56 -94.14 -18.07 78.93
N ILE A 57 -93.83 -17.46 77.79
CA ILE A 57 -92.75 -16.48 77.68
C ILE A 57 -93.10 -15.21 78.45
N LEU A 58 -94.31 -14.69 78.27
CA LEU A 58 -94.77 -13.45 78.88
C LEU A 58 -95.00 -13.58 80.40
N ASP A 59 -95.53 -14.71 80.86
CA ASP A 59 -95.73 -15.05 82.28
C ASP A 59 -94.39 -15.10 83.05
N ASN A 60 -93.29 -15.41 82.37
CA ASN A 60 -91.95 -15.50 82.94
C ASN A 60 -91.04 -14.31 82.55
N LEU A 61 -91.59 -13.28 81.92
CA LEU A 61 -90.83 -12.17 81.36
C LEU A 61 -90.35 -11.23 82.47
N LYS A 62 -89.06 -11.30 82.83
CA LYS A 62 -88.44 -10.41 83.84
C LYS A 62 -87.65 -9.23 83.26
N THR A 63 -87.17 -9.37 82.03
CA THR A 63 -86.35 -8.39 81.30
C THR A 63 -86.87 -8.23 79.87
N PRO A 64 -86.54 -7.14 79.16
CA PRO A 64 -86.95 -6.95 77.78
C PRO A 64 -86.55 -8.13 76.89
N TYR A 65 -87.52 -8.71 76.19
CA TYR A 65 -87.33 -9.83 75.26
C TYR A 65 -87.28 -9.31 73.82
N HIS A 66 -86.17 -9.61 73.15
CA HIS A 66 -86.00 -9.29 71.74
C HIS A 66 -86.47 -10.47 70.89
N GLY A 67 -87.55 -10.26 70.15
CA GLY A 67 -88.05 -11.19 69.17
C GLY A 67 -87.71 -10.75 67.75
N LYS A 68 -87.54 -11.73 66.86
CA LYS A 68 -87.44 -11.50 65.42
C LYS A 68 -88.53 -12.33 64.76
N ILE A 69 -89.23 -11.73 63.81
CA ILE A 69 -90.22 -12.44 63.02
C ILE A 69 -90.05 -12.08 61.55
N ARG A 70 -90.16 -13.09 60.70
CA ARG A 70 -90.16 -12.92 59.24
C ARG A 70 -91.57 -13.14 58.72
N LEU A 71 -92.11 -12.14 58.06
CA LEU A 71 -93.47 -12.15 57.49
C LEU A 71 -93.36 -11.86 56.00
N GLY A 72 -93.40 -12.91 55.19
CA GLY A 72 -93.07 -12.83 53.77
C GLY A 72 -91.67 -12.24 53.57
N ARG A 73 -91.59 -11.12 52.85
CA ARG A 73 -90.33 -10.37 52.63
C ARG A 73 -89.91 -9.48 53.80
N HIS A 74 -90.81 -9.24 54.76
CA HIS A 74 -90.57 -8.30 55.85
C HIS A 74 -89.82 -8.98 57.01
N HIS A 75 -88.74 -8.36 57.45
CA HIS A 75 -87.98 -8.72 58.63
C HIS A 75 -88.33 -7.73 59.73
N LEU A 76 -89.18 -8.16 60.65
CA LEU A 76 -89.56 -7.36 61.78
C LEU A 76 -88.77 -7.81 63.00
N GLN A 77 -88.37 -6.84 63.80
CA GLN A 77 -87.89 -7.07 65.15
C GLN A 77 -88.90 -6.46 66.11
N PHE A 78 -89.07 -7.09 67.26
CA PHE A 78 -89.84 -6.52 68.33
C PHE A 78 -89.12 -6.64 69.66
N LEU A 79 -89.39 -5.66 70.51
CA LEU A 79 -88.90 -5.62 71.87
C LEU A 79 -90.10 -5.61 72.81
N ALA A 80 -90.28 -6.69 73.55
CA ALA A 80 -91.35 -6.82 74.55
C ALA A 80 -90.76 -6.56 75.96
N SER A 81 -91.16 -5.46 76.57
CA SER A 81 -90.66 -4.99 77.87
C SER A 81 -91.76 -5.06 78.93
N PRO A 82 -91.59 -5.84 80.01
CA PRO A 82 -92.58 -5.91 81.09
C PRO A 82 -92.52 -4.65 81.97
N LYS A 83 -93.67 -4.24 82.49
CA LYS A 83 -93.78 -3.26 83.58
C LYS A 83 -94.54 -3.92 84.72
N PHE A 84 -93.95 -3.86 85.90
CA PHE A 84 -94.51 -4.40 87.13
C PHE A 84 -95.12 -3.27 87.98
N ASP A 85 -96.15 -3.59 88.75
CA ASP A 85 -96.71 -2.69 89.74
C ASP A 85 -95.86 -2.66 91.03
N ALA A 86 -96.32 -1.90 92.03
CA ALA A 86 -95.61 -1.74 93.31
C ALA A 86 -95.51 -3.05 94.12
N ASP A 87 -96.39 -4.02 93.87
CA ASP A 87 -96.43 -5.33 94.53
C ASP A 87 -95.63 -6.40 93.77
N GLY A 88 -94.99 -6.02 92.66
CA GLY A 88 -94.17 -6.89 91.82
C GLY A 88 -94.98 -7.77 90.86
N ALA A 89 -96.29 -7.56 90.75
CA ALA A 89 -97.13 -8.25 89.78
C ALA A 89 -97.03 -7.58 88.40
N LEU A 90 -97.19 -8.36 87.32
CA LEU A 90 -97.14 -7.84 85.96
C LEU A 90 -98.32 -6.87 85.74
N GLU A 91 -98.02 -5.60 85.47
CA GLU A 91 -99.01 -4.57 85.20
C GLU A 91 -99.34 -4.52 83.70
N ARG A 92 -98.30 -4.37 82.87
CA ARG A 92 -98.41 -4.15 81.41
C ARG A 92 -97.18 -4.67 80.68
N ILE A 93 -97.32 -4.90 79.38
CA ILE A 93 -96.21 -5.21 78.48
C ILE A 93 -96.16 -4.17 77.36
N TYR A 94 -95.02 -3.52 77.20
CA TYR A 94 -94.74 -2.61 76.10
C TYR A 94 -94.08 -3.40 74.98
N VAL A 95 -94.66 -3.36 73.77
CA VAL A 95 -94.06 -3.97 72.58
C VAL A 95 -93.74 -2.88 71.57
N GLU A 96 -92.45 -2.71 71.31
CA GLU A 96 -91.93 -1.88 70.22
C GLU A 96 -91.64 -2.76 69.02
N TRP A 97 -91.97 -2.27 67.83
CA TRP A 97 -91.75 -2.97 66.59
C TRP A 97 -90.86 -2.12 65.68
N SER A 98 -89.91 -2.76 65.00
CA SER A 98 -89.01 -2.14 64.03
C SER A 98 -88.94 -3.00 62.78
N ASP A 99 -89.20 -2.41 61.61
CA ASP A 99 -88.97 -3.06 60.32
C ASP A 99 -87.50 -2.85 59.94
N VAL A 100 -86.74 -3.95 59.87
CA VAL A 100 -85.31 -3.94 59.52
C VAL A 100 -85.06 -4.55 58.14
N THR A 101 -86.10 -4.69 57.32
CA THR A 101 -86.03 -5.35 56.01
C THR A 101 -85.01 -4.68 55.10
N GLU A 102 -85.09 -3.36 54.94
CA GLU A 102 -84.17 -2.60 54.10
C GLU A 102 -82.74 -2.66 54.62
N LEU A 103 -82.55 -2.53 55.95
CA LEU A 103 -81.22 -2.62 56.56
C LEU A 103 -80.55 -3.97 56.30
N ARG A 104 -81.29 -5.08 56.47
CA ARG A 104 -80.75 -6.42 56.20
C ARG A 104 -80.47 -6.63 54.72
N HIS A 105 -81.38 -6.18 53.86
CA HIS A 105 -81.16 -6.24 52.42
C HIS A 105 -79.88 -5.50 52.02
N SER A 106 -79.67 -4.27 52.51
CA SER A 106 -78.43 -3.52 52.30
C SER A 106 -77.19 -4.23 52.83
N GLN A 107 -77.26 -4.87 54.01
CA GLN A 107 -76.14 -5.66 54.55
C GLN A 107 -75.77 -6.84 53.65
N ASP A 108 -76.77 -7.59 53.16
CA ASP A 108 -76.55 -8.73 52.27
C ASP A 108 -75.94 -8.27 50.92
N GLN A 109 -76.45 -7.16 50.37
CA GLN A 109 -75.93 -6.56 49.13
C GLN A 109 -74.48 -6.08 49.26
N ILE A 110 -74.13 -5.42 50.37
CA ILE A 110 -72.75 -4.98 50.65
C ILE A 110 -71.82 -6.19 50.80
N ALA A 111 -72.22 -7.21 51.56
CA ALA A 111 -71.40 -8.40 51.76
C ALA A 111 -71.10 -9.12 50.44
N MET A 112 -72.12 -9.26 49.58
CA MET A 112 -71.97 -9.86 48.26
C MET A 112 -71.05 -9.04 47.36
N LEU A 113 -71.22 -7.72 47.30
CA LEU A 113 -70.35 -6.84 46.51
C LEU A 113 -68.90 -6.90 46.97
N MET A 114 -68.64 -6.83 48.29
CA MET A 114 -67.29 -6.89 48.86
C MET A 114 -66.61 -8.22 48.57
N GLN A 115 -67.33 -9.34 48.70
CA GLN A 115 -66.81 -10.66 48.39
C GLN A 115 -66.38 -10.76 46.93
N ARG A 116 -67.24 -10.31 46.00
CA ARG A 116 -66.97 -10.36 44.56
C ARG A 116 -65.86 -9.39 44.14
N ALA A 117 -65.85 -8.17 44.67
CA ALA A 117 -64.76 -7.21 44.45
C ALA A 117 -63.41 -7.75 44.95
N SER A 118 -63.39 -8.42 46.11
CA SER A 118 -62.19 -9.06 46.64
C SER A 118 -61.71 -10.23 45.78
N ALA A 119 -62.64 -11.02 45.24
CA ALA A 119 -62.31 -12.12 44.33
C ALA A 119 -61.70 -11.58 43.02
N MET A 120 -62.31 -10.56 42.42
CA MET A 120 -61.78 -9.88 41.23
C MET A 120 -60.38 -9.30 41.52
N ALA A 121 -60.19 -8.62 42.65
CA ALA A 121 -58.90 -8.04 43.01
C ALA A 121 -57.78 -9.10 43.14
N ARG A 122 -58.08 -10.26 43.74
CA ARG A 122 -57.12 -11.39 43.82
C ARG A 122 -56.78 -11.92 42.43
N ALA A 123 -57.80 -12.18 41.62
CA ALA A 123 -57.60 -12.68 40.26
C ALA A 123 -56.71 -11.74 39.42
N HIS A 124 -56.93 -10.42 39.51
CA HIS A 124 -56.10 -9.43 38.83
C HIS A 124 -54.68 -9.38 39.39
N GLY A 125 -54.51 -9.50 40.71
CA GLY A 125 -53.20 -9.62 41.36
C GLY A 125 -52.41 -10.86 40.89
N ASP A 126 -53.11 -11.94 40.57
CA ASP A 126 -52.55 -13.18 40.04
C ASP A 126 -52.36 -13.14 38.50
N GLY A 127 -52.72 -12.04 37.83
CA GLY A 127 -52.57 -11.84 36.39
C GLY A 127 -53.78 -12.21 35.52
N PHE A 128 -54.89 -12.68 36.12
CA PHE A 128 -56.14 -12.98 35.42
C PHE A 128 -56.99 -11.72 35.21
N ILE A 129 -56.54 -10.87 34.29
CA ILE A 129 -57.11 -9.53 34.08
C ILE A 129 -58.53 -9.52 33.48
N ASN A 130 -59.06 -10.64 33.00
CA ASN A 130 -60.41 -10.70 32.41
C ASN A 130 -61.52 -10.95 33.43
N GLU A 131 -61.18 -11.25 34.69
CA GLU A 131 -62.17 -11.47 35.75
C GLU A 131 -62.86 -10.16 36.12
N VAL A 132 -64.17 -10.21 36.34
CA VAL A 132 -65.02 -9.03 36.66
C VAL A 132 -65.98 -9.34 37.79
N ILE A 133 -66.54 -8.30 38.43
CA ILE A 133 -67.62 -8.46 39.40
C ILE A 133 -68.86 -8.96 38.66
N ASP A 134 -69.32 -10.17 39.00
CA ASP A 134 -70.64 -10.65 38.58
C ASP A 134 -71.71 -9.72 39.17
N GLU A 135 -72.60 -9.22 38.31
CA GLU A 135 -73.66 -8.27 38.66
C GLU A 135 -74.95 -8.98 39.09
N ALA A 136 -75.07 -10.30 38.87
CA ALA A 136 -76.28 -11.05 39.13
C ALA A 136 -76.64 -11.02 40.63
N GLY A 137 -77.87 -10.61 40.93
CA GLY A 137 -78.38 -10.49 42.31
C GLY A 137 -77.99 -9.19 43.03
N LEU A 138 -77.10 -8.36 42.49
CA LEU A 138 -76.89 -7.00 42.98
C LEU A 138 -78.07 -6.12 42.55
N GLU A 139 -78.55 -5.25 43.42
CA GLU A 139 -79.71 -4.39 43.16
C GLU A 139 -79.40 -2.90 43.42
N GLY A 140 -80.09 -2.02 42.69
CA GLY A 140 -79.95 -0.57 42.83
C GLY A 140 -78.49 -0.08 42.80
N GLU A 141 -78.15 0.78 43.76
CA GLU A 141 -76.84 1.43 43.87
C GLU A 141 -75.66 0.45 43.94
N TYR A 142 -75.86 -0.77 44.47
CA TYR A 142 -74.81 -1.78 44.58
C TYR A 142 -74.44 -2.39 43.22
N ARG A 143 -75.44 -2.58 42.34
CA ARG A 143 -75.20 -3.02 40.97
C ARG A 143 -74.47 -1.92 40.20
N ASP A 144 -74.87 -0.68 40.38
CA ASP A 144 -74.24 0.47 39.74
C ASP A 144 -72.78 0.64 40.18
N LEU A 145 -72.47 0.40 41.46
CA LEU A 145 -71.10 0.38 41.95
C LEU A 145 -70.28 -0.78 41.34
N GLY A 146 -70.84 -1.99 41.25
CA GLY A 146 -70.20 -3.13 40.57
C GLY A 146 -69.88 -2.84 39.11
N ARG A 147 -70.84 -2.24 38.37
CA ARG A 147 -70.65 -1.76 36.99
C ARG A 147 -69.57 -0.72 36.88
N ALA A 148 -69.54 0.26 37.79
CA ALA A 148 -68.53 1.31 37.80
C ALA A 148 -67.12 0.75 38.02
N ILE A 149 -66.98 -0.22 38.94
CA ILE A 149 -65.71 -0.92 39.18
C ILE A 149 -65.29 -1.71 37.94
N ASN A 150 -66.19 -2.48 37.34
CA ASN A 150 -65.91 -3.24 36.11
C ASN A 150 -65.47 -2.32 34.96
N ALA A 151 -66.18 -1.20 34.76
CA ALA A 151 -65.86 -0.21 33.73
C ALA A 151 -64.49 0.44 33.96
N MET A 152 -64.14 0.76 35.21
CA MET A 152 -62.82 1.29 35.58
C MET A 152 -61.71 0.31 35.22
N VAL A 153 -61.85 -0.96 35.63
CA VAL A 153 -60.89 -2.03 35.35
C VAL A 153 -60.73 -2.27 33.84
N ALA A 154 -61.84 -2.39 33.11
CA ALA A 154 -61.84 -2.52 31.66
C ALA A 154 -61.11 -1.36 30.97
N GLY A 155 -61.26 -0.13 31.48
CA GLY A 155 -60.55 1.04 31.00
C GLY A 155 -59.03 0.98 31.19
N HIS A 156 -58.54 0.41 32.30
CA HIS A 156 -57.09 0.20 32.52
C HIS A 156 -56.51 -0.90 31.62
N ILE A 157 -57.25 -1.99 31.43
CA ILE A 157 -56.86 -3.07 30.51
C ILE A 157 -56.78 -2.56 29.08
N ALA A 158 -57.77 -1.79 28.64
CA ALA A 158 -57.79 -1.21 27.31
C ALA A 158 -56.59 -0.28 27.08
N THR A 159 -56.25 0.57 28.04
CA THR A 159 -55.04 1.40 28.00
C THR A 159 -53.78 0.54 27.89
N THR A 160 -53.63 -0.50 28.71
CA THR A 160 -52.46 -1.39 28.69
C THR A 160 -52.32 -2.11 27.35
N LYS A 161 -53.42 -2.61 26.78
CA LYS A 161 -53.41 -3.26 25.45
C LYS A 161 -52.97 -2.30 24.34
N LYS A 162 -53.44 -1.05 24.36
CA LYS A 162 -53.03 -0.03 23.37
C LYS A 162 -51.52 0.26 23.44
N ILE A 163 -50.96 0.36 24.65
CA ILE A 163 -49.50 0.53 24.83
C ILE A 163 -48.76 -0.68 24.29
N LEU A 164 -49.22 -1.89 24.58
CA LEU A 164 -48.60 -3.13 24.09
C LEU A 164 -48.59 -3.15 22.55
N THR A 165 -49.71 -2.85 21.91
CA THR A 165 -49.78 -2.76 20.43
C THR A 165 -48.79 -1.73 19.88
N CYS A 166 -48.65 -0.57 20.53
CA CYS A 166 -47.66 0.43 20.11
C CYS A 166 -46.22 -0.05 20.31
N ALA A 167 -45.92 -0.73 21.43
CA ALA A 167 -44.61 -1.30 21.70
C ALA A 167 -44.26 -2.44 20.71
N GLU A 168 -45.24 -3.27 20.33
CA GLU A 168 -45.08 -4.28 19.29
C GLU A 168 -44.77 -3.66 17.93
N ALA A 169 -45.44 -2.55 17.57
CA ALA A 169 -45.12 -1.80 16.35
C ALA A 169 -43.67 -1.30 16.35
N TYR A 170 -43.23 -0.67 17.45
CA TYR A 170 -41.85 -0.18 17.59
C TYR A 170 -40.82 -1.32 17.57
N SER A 171 -41.13 -2.45 18.22
CA SER A 171 -40.26 -3.64 18.20
C SER A 171 -40.09 -4.22 16.79
N ASN A 172 -41.06 -4.01 15.90
CA ASN A 172 -41.00 -4.40 14.50
C ASN A 172 -40.42 -3.31 13.59
N GLY A 173 -39.94 -2.19 14.16
CA GLY A 173 -39.36 -1.06 13.44
C GLY A 173 -40.37 -0.07 12.86
N ASP A 174 -41.67 -0.23 13.14
CA ASP A 174 -42.69 0.75 12.75
C ASP A 174 -42.75 1.91 13.74
N PHE A 175 -41.82 2.84 13.60
CA PHE A 175 -41.82 4.11 14.33
C PHE A 175 -42.72 5.19 13.68
N GLY A 176 -43.53 4.83 12.68
CA GLY A 176 -44.60 5.69 12.16
C GLY A 176 -45.89 5.58 12.97
N TYR A 177 -46.09 4.44 13.64
CA TYR A 177 -47.23 4.21 14.54
C TYR A 177 -47.27 5.25 15.67
N ARG A 178 -48.47 5.74 15.98
CA ARG A 178 -48.70 6.64 17.13
C ARG A 178 -49.70 6.03 18.10
N LEU A 179 -49.31 5.98 19.37
CA LEU A 179 -50.22 5.62 20.45
C LEU A 179 -51.37 6.62 20.48
N GLU A 180 -52.60 6.11 20.54
CA GLU A 180 -53.79 6.93 20.70
C GLU A 180 -53.67 7.85 21.93
N HIS A 181 -54.12 9.09 21.79
CA HIS A 181 -53.98 10.10 22.85
C HIS A 181 -54.84 9.78 24.06
N PHE A 182 -54.22 9.70 25.24
CA PHE A 182 -54.91 9.57 26.51
C PHE A 182 -55.01 10.91 27.24
N SER A 183 -56.15 11.14 27.89
CA SER A 183 -56.40 12.35 28.68
C SER A 183 -56.04 12.16 30.16
N GLY A 184 -55.91 13.28 30.88
CA GLY A 184 -55.58 13.32 32.31
C GLY A 184 -54.20 12.72 32.59
N ASP A 185 -54.01 12.15 33.79
CA ASP A 185 -52.72 11.61 34.22
C ASP A 185 -52.16 10.47 33.34
N ARG A 186 -53.00 9.89 32.46
CA ARG A 186 -52.57 8.86 31.49
C ARG A 186 -51.77 9.43 30.31
N SER A 187 -51.78 10.75 30.08
CA SER A 187 -51.02 11.38 28.98
C SER A 187 -49.51 11.16 29.10
N VAL A 188 -48.99 10.94 30.32
CA VAL A 188 -47.57 10.60 30.55
C VAL A 188 -47.12 9.37 29.77
N LEU A 189 -48.05 8.45 29.48
CA LEU A 189 -47.77 7.25 28.68
C LEU A 189 -47.57 7.61 27.21
N ASN A 190 -48.31 8.61 26.69
CA ASN A 190 -48.07 9.14 25.36
C ASN A 190 -46.69 9.80 25.29
N GLU A 191 -46.34 10.65 26.26
CA GLU A 191 -45.04 11.30 26.32
C GLU A 191 -43.87 10.30 26.35
N ALA A 192 -43.99 9.23 27.15
CA ALA A 192 -42.98 8.19 27.22
C ALA A 192 -42.83 7.43 25.88
N MET A 193 -43.94 7.03 25.25
CA MET A 193 -43.91 6.31 23.98
C MET A 193 -43.48 7.21 22.80
N ASP A 194 -43.85 8.50 22.83
CA ASP A 194 -43.37 9.49 21.87
C ASP A 194 -41.87 9.72 22.02
N GLY A 195 -41.36 9.83 23.25
CA GLY A 195 -39.93 9.96 23.53
C GLY A 195 -39.09 8.77 23.01
N ILE A 196 -39.59 7.53 23.18
CA ILE A 196 -38.96 6.33 22.60
C ILE A 196 -38.93 6.45 21.07
N ARG A 197 -40.07 6.74 20.45
CA ARG A 197 -40.18 6.85 18.99
C ARG A 197 -39.25 7.91 18.43
N ASP A 198 -39.25 9.09 19.04
CA ASP A 198 -38.48 10.23 18.55
C ASP A 198 -36.97 9.96 18.71
N SER A 199 -36.56 9.29 19.78
CA SER A 199 -35.16 8.85 19.96
C SER A 199 -34.72 7.85 18.90
N PHE A 200 -35.54 6.83 18.60
CA PHE A 200 -35.20 5.85 17.56
C PHE A 200 -35.23 6.46 16.16
N ASN A 201 -36.23 7.28 15.83
CA ASN A 201 -36.30 7.99 14.55
C ASN A 201 -35.08 8.90 14.35
N PHE A 202 -34.67 9.65 15.38
CA PHE A 202 -33.46 10.47 15.32
C PHE A 202 -32.23 9.63 14.97
N VAL A 203 -31.99 8.53 15.69
CA VAL A 203 -30.83 7.66 15.45
C VAL A 203 -30.88 7.03 14.07
N ILE A 204 -32.04 6.57 13.61
CA ILE A 204 -32.23 6.01 12.26
C ILE A 204 -31.89 7.04 11.19
N THR A 205 -32.40 8.28 11.32
CA THR A 205 -32.11 9.36 10.37
C THR A 205 -30.63 9.71 10.34
N GLU A 206 -29.97 9.82 11.50
CA GLU A 206 -28.54 10.14 11.53
C GLU A 206 -27.67 9.01 10.97
N ILE A 207 -28.00 7.74 11.24
CA ILE A 207 -27.28 6.60 10.66
C ILE A 207 -27.42 6.59 9.14
N ASP A 208 -28.64 6.81 8.63
CA ASP A 208 -28.89 6.88 7.18
C ASP A 208 -28.10 8.03 6.54
N ASP A 209 -28.10 9.21 7.15
CA ASP A 209 -27.37 10.37 6.64
C ASP A 209 -25.83 10.19 6.70
N MET A 210 -25.30 9.58 7.77
CA MET A 210 -23.89 9.20 7.85
C MET A 210 -23.51 8.16 6.80
N ALA A 211 -24.32 7.12 6.60
CA ALA A 211 -24.09 6.11 5.57
C ALA A 211 -24.13 6.72 4.16
N ASN A 212 -25.10 7.59 3.88
CA ASN A 212 -25.21 8.31 2.62
C ASN A 212 -24.03 9.28 2.41
N SER A 213 -23.49 9.88 3.48
CA SER A 213 -22.29 10.71 3.41
C SER A 213 -21.06 9.89 2.97
N VAL A 214 -20.87 8.68 3.51
CA VAL A 214 -19.80 7.77 3.08
C VAL A 214 -19.97 7.38 1.60
N ILE A 215 -21.19 7.02 1.18
CA ILE A 215 -21.49 6.66 -0.22
C ILE A 215 -21.21 7.83 -1.17
N ALA A 216 -21.55 9.05 -0.75
CA ALA A 216 -21.31 10.28 -1.52
C ALA A 216 -19.85 10.74 -1.47
N GLY A 217 -18.97 10.05 -0.74
CA GLY A 217 -17.56 10.42 -0.58
C GLY A 217 -17.31 11.59 0.36
N LYS A 218 -18.31 12.03 1.14
CA LYS A 218 -18.20 13.16 2.09
C LYS A 218 -17.61 12.70 3.42
N LEU A 219 -16.30 12.56 3.44
CA LEU A 219 -15.53 12.06 4.58
C LEU A 219 -15.09 13.16 5.55
N ASN A 220 -15.23 14.43 5.18
CA ASN A 220 -14.98 15.61 6.02
C ASN A 220 -16.11 15.89 7.03
N ARG A 221 -17.18 15.09 7.05
CA ARG A 221 -18.32 15.23 7.96
C ARG A 221 -17.87 15.08 9.41
N ALA A 222 -18.29 16.00 10.27
CA ALA A 222 -18.17 15.87 11.72
C ALA A 222 -19.39 15.13 12.29
N VAL A 223 -19.15 14.14 13.16
CA VAL A 223 -20.23 13.44 13.88
C VAL A 223 -20.50 14.16 15.20
N ALA A 224 -21.73 14.63 15.41
CA ALA A 224 -22.13 15.33 16.62
C ALA A 224 -22.39 14.35 17.78
N LEU A 225 -21.32 13.80 18.37
CA LEU A 225 -21.41 12.77 19.42
C LEU A 225 -22.28 13.17 20.62
N ASP A 226 -22.35 14.47 20.93
CA ASP A 226 -23.15 14.99 22.04
C ASP A 226 -24.65 14.96 21.80
N ALA A 227 -25.10 14.82 20.56
CA ALA A 227 -26.50 14.64 20.23
C ALA A 227 -27.03 13.22 20.54
N PHE A 228 -26.13 12.24 20.80
CA PHE A 228 -26.49 10.85 21.05
C PHE A 228 -26.41 10.52 22.55
N PRO A 229 -27.55 10.37 23.24
CA PRO A 229 -27.56 9.99 24.65
C PRO A 229 -27.33 8.49 24.86
N GLY A 230 -26.74 8.14 26.00
CA GLY A 230 -26.60 6.75 26.45
C GLY A 230 -25.90 5.85 25.44
N ASP A 231 -26.45 4.65 25.23
CA ASP A 231 -25.83 3.64 24.37
C ASP A 231 -25.84 4.00 22.88
N PHE A 232 -26.68 4.93 22.42
CA PHE A 232 -26.67 5.38 21.02
C PHE A 232 -25.36 6.08 20.64
N ARG A 233 -24.65 6.67 21.62
CA ARG A 233 -23.35 7.32 21.39
C ARG A 233 -22.31 6.36 20.80
N LYS A 234 -22.33 5.09 21.21
CA LYS A 234 -21.38 4.07 20.72
C LYS A 234 -21.48 3.87 19.20
N ILE A 235 -22.68 4.02 18.65
CA ILE A 235 -22.92 3.93 17.20
C ILE A 235 -22.28 5.15 16.52
N ALA A 236 -22.56 6.35 17.04
CA ALA A 236 -21.99 7.59 16.51
C ALA A 236 -20.45 7.60 16.57
N GLU A 237 -19.85 7.16 17.68
CA GLU A 237 -18.39 7.02 17.83
C GLU A 237 -17.80 6.04 16.80
N SER A 238 -18.49 4.94 16.52
CA SER A 238 -18.05 3.97 15.51
C SER A 238 -18.06 4.56 14.10
N PHE A 239 -19.07 5.37 13.76
CA PHE A 239 -19.10 6.11 12.50
C PHE A 239 -18.02 7.19 12.44
N ASP A 240 -17.80 7.94 13.52
CA ASP A 240 -16.73 8.96 13.59
C ASP A 240 -15.34 8.36 13.33
N HIS A 241 -15.05 7.24 13.99
CA HIS A 241 -13.82 6.48 13.73
C HIS A 241 -13.74 6.00 12.27
N THR A 242 -14.86 5.57 11.68
CA THR A 242 -14.91 5.14 10.28
C THR A 242 -14.61 6.29 9.33
N PHE A 243 -15.22 7.46 9.52
CA PHE A 243 -14.92 8.66 8.72
C PHE A 243 -13.45 9.06 8.85
N SER A 244 -12.92 9.09 10.07
CA SER A 244 -11.52 9.45 10.33
C SER A 244 -10.54 8.47 9.66
N TYR A 245 -10.80 7.16 9.77
CA TYR A 245 -9.97 6.13 9.16
C TYR A 245 -10.01 6.18 7.63
N LEU A 246 -11.19 6.30 7.04
CA LEU A 246 -11.34 6.42 5.59
C LEU A 246 -10.67 7.69 5.07
N ARG A 247 -10.87 8.84 5.73
CA ARG A 247 -10.21 10.10 5.37
C ARG A 247 -8.69 9.94 5.37
N SER A 248 -8.11 9.42 6.45
CA SER A 248 -6.67 9.20 6.57
C SER A 248 -6.14 8.27 5.47
N THR A 249 -6.89 7.23 5.14
CA THR A 249 -6.57 6.28 4.06
C THR A 249 -6.56 6.99 2.70
N VAL A 250 -7.62 7.72 2.36
CA VAL A 250 -7.72 8.46 1.08
C VAL A 250 -6.61 9.51 0.98
N THR A 251 -6.35 10.29 2.04
CA THR A 251 -5.24 11.26 2.07
C THR A 251 -3.88 10.60 1.84
N THR A 252 -3.66 9.43 2.44
CA THR A 252 -2.41 8.67 2.26
C THR A 252 -2.25 8.20 0.81
N ILE A 253 -3.33 7.69 0.21
CA ILE A 253 -3.32 7.26 -1.20
C ILE A 253 -3.08 8.47 -2.12
N MET A 254 -3.73 9.62 -1.88
CA MET A 254 -3.51 10.84 -2.68
C MET A 254 -2.04 11.28 -2.65
N ARG A 255 -1.39 11.24 -1.47
CA ARG A 255 0.04 11.53 -1.36
C ARG A 255 0.88 10.55 -2.18
N GLN A 256 0.61 9.24 -2.07
CA GLN A 256 1.32 8.22 -2.84
C GLN A 256 1.16 8.38 -4.35
N VAL A 257 -0.05 8.74 -4.81
CA VAL A 257 -0.33 9.03 -6.23
C VAL A 257 0.47 10.24 -6.70
N SER A 258 0.57 11.30 -5.89
CA SER A 258 1.40 12.47 -6.20
C SER A 258 2.90 12.13 -6.27
N GLU A 259 3.38 11.26 -5.38
CA GLU A 259 4.76 10.76 -5.41
C GLU A 259 5.01 9.89 -6.65
N MET A 260 4.02 9.10 -7.06
CA MET A 260 4.08 8.29 -8.27
C MET A 260 4.14 9.16 -9.53
N ASP A 261 3.39 10.26 -9.60
CA ASP A 261 3.47 11.22 -10.71
C ASP A 261 4.87 11.84 -10.85
N ALA A 262 5.47 12.24 -9.73
CA ALA A 262 6.85 12.74 -9.70
C ALA A 262 7.84 11.66 -10.17
N ALA A 263 7.67 10.41 -9.74
CA ALA A 263 8.50 9.29 -10.19
C ALA A 263 8.36 9.03 -11.69
N ILE A 264 7.15 9.07 -12.23
CA ILE A 264 6.91 8.88 -13.67
C ILE A 264 7.58 9.99 -14.49
N ASN A 265 7.52 11.25 -14.02
CA ASN A 265 8.20 12.36 -14.69
C ASN A 265 9.73 12.16 -14.70
N MET A 266 10.34 11.75 -13.58
CA MET A 266 11.77 11.43 -13.55
C MET A 266 12.14 10.28 -14.51
N ILE A 267 11.34 9.21 -14.54
CA ILE A 267 11.58 8.07 -15.43
C ILE A 267 11.46 8.51 -16.91
N SER A 268 10.51 9.38 -17.23
CA SER A 268 10.35 9.95 -18.57
C SER A 268 11.56 10.80 -18.99
N ASP A 269 12.10 11.60 -18.08
CA ASP A 269 13.30 12.41 -18.33
C ASP A 269 14.53 11.52 -18.54
N ASP A 270 14.68 10.46 -17.72
CA ASP A 270 15.75 9.47 -17.85
C ASP A 270 15.66 8.70 -19.19
N ALA A 271 14.45 8.35 -19.64
CA ALA A 271 14.23 7.73 -20.96
C ALA A 271 14.74 8.66 -22.08
N SER A 272 14.38 9.94 -22.03
CA SER A 272 14.83 10.92 -23.01
C SER A 272 16.35 11.11 -22.98
N ALA A 273 16.95 11.18 -21.80
CA ALA A 273 18.39 11.29 -21.64
C ALA A 273 19.13 10.05 -22.17
N MET A 274 18.55 8.85 -22.00
CA MET A 274 19.06 7.61 -22.61
C MET A 274 19.01 7.66 -24.14
N ALA A 275 17.92 8.14 -24.74
CA ALA A 275 17.80 8.31 -26.19
C ALA A 275 18.87 9.28 -26.76
N ASP A 276 19.12 10.39 -26.07
CA ASP A 276 20.17 11.35 -26.43
C ASP A 276 21.57 10.76 -26.29
N ARG A 277 21.80 9.99 -25.21
CA ARG A 277 23.07 9.30 -24.97
C ARG A 277 23.33 8.27 -26.06
N ARG A 278 22.32 7.48 -26.46
CA ARG A 278 22.39 6.52 -27.57
C ARG A 278 22.88 7.21 -28.85
N THR A 279 22.30 8.36 -29.20
CA THR A 279 22.67 9.09 -30.42
C THR A 279 24.13 9.50 -30.42
N ARG A 280 24.66 9.94 -29.27
CA ARG A 280 26.08 10.26 -29.10
C ARG A 280 26.98 9.02 -29.14
N GLU A 281 26.57 7.93 -28.51
CA GLU A 281 27.31 6.66 -28.52
C GLU A 281 27.42 6.09 -29.94
N THR A 282 26.35 6.11 -30.73
CA THR A 282 26.39 5.69 -32.14
C THR A 282 27.35 6.53 -32.97
N ALA A 283 27.33 7.86 -32.81
CA ALA A 283 28.27 8.75 -33.52
C ALA A 283 29.73 8.47 -33.13
N MET A 284 30.01 8.26 -31.84
CA MET A 284 31.35 7.87 -31.38
C MET A 284 31.77 6.51 -31.94
N VAL A 285 30.83 5.56 -32.07
CA VAL A 285 31.11 4.25 -32.65
C VAL A 285 31.52 4.36 -34.12
N GLU A 286 30.81 5.18 -34.89
CA GLU A 286 31.16 5.44 -36.29
C GLU A 286 32.54 6.12 -36.41
N GLU A 287 32.82 7.11 -35.57
CA GLU A 287 34.10 7.84 -35.57
C GLU A 287 35.28 6.91 -35.21
N ILE A 288 35.16 6.12 -34.15
CA ILE A 288 36.21 5.17 -33.74
C ILE A 288 36.38 4.09 -34.79
N SER A 289 35.31 3.61 -35.43
CA SER A 289 35.40 2.63 -36.52
C SER A 289 36.19 3.16 -37.72
N ALA A 290 35.96 4.43 -38.10
CA ALA A 290 36.72 5.09 -39.16
C ALA A 290 38.20 5.27 -38.80
N ALA A 291 38.48 5.68 -37.55
CA ALA A 291 39.85 5.79 -37.04
C ALA A 291 40.57 4.44 -37.00
N THR A 292 39.87 3.38 -36.59
CA THR A 292 40.39 2.01 -36.50
C THR A 292 40.70 1.45 -37.88
N THR A 293 39.83 1.69 -38.87
CA THR A 293 40.07 1.32 -40.28
C THR A 293 41.32 2.01 -40.83
N THR A 294 41.50 3.30 -40.51
CA THR A 294 42.67 4.08 -40.92
C THR A 294 43.94 3.56 -40.25
N ALA A 295 43.90 3.28 -38.95
CA ALA A 295 45.00 2.69 -38.20
C ALA A 295 45.40 1.32 -38.75
N SER A 296 44.42 0.45 -39.04
CA SER A 296 44.64 -0.88 -39.63
C SER A 296 45.37 -0.78 -40.97
N SER A 297 44.96 0.15 -41.84
CA SER A 297 45.64 0.42 -43.10
C SER A 297 47.08 0.89 -42.89
N SER A 298 47.31 1.83 -41.97
CA SER A 298 48.64 2.35 -41.64
C SER A 298 49.59 1.29 -41.07
N THR A 299 49.09 0.44 -40.17
CA THR A 299 49.83 -0.69 -39.61
C THR A 299 50.20 -1.70 -40.70
N ARG A 300 49.29 -2.00 -41.63
CA ARG A 300 49.58 -2.87 -42.78
C ARG A 300 50.68 -2.27 -43.67
N ILE A 301 50.60 -0.98 -44.01
CA ILE A 301 51.62 -0.28 -44.80
C ILE A 301 52.98 -0.32 -44.11
N SER A 302 53.02 -0.08 -42.79
CA SER A 302 54.25 -0.10 -42.00
C SER A 302 54.92 -1.48 -42.03
N ARG A 303 54.13 -2.55 -41.88
CA ARG A 303 54.61 -3.93 -41.99
C ARG A 303 55.17 -4.24 -43.38
N ASP A 304 54.47 -3.85 -44.43
CA ASP A 304 54.90 -4.10 -45.82
C ASP A 304 56.16 -3.29 -46.17
N SER A 305 56.27 -2.06 -45.65
CA SER A 305 57.48 -1.23 -45.77
C SER A 305 58.67 -1.82 -45.01
N ALA A 306 58.47 -2.34 -43.80
CA ALA A 306 59.51 -3.04 -43.05
C ALA A 306 60.00 -4.28 -43.80
N ALA A 307 59.08 -5.09 -44.37
CA ALA A 307 59.46 -6.24 -45.19
C ALA A 307 60.27 -5.84 -46.44
N THR A 308 59.90 -4.73 -47.08
CA THR A 308 60.63 -4.17 -48.23
C THR A 308 62.02 -3.66 -47.85
N LEU A 309 62.16 -3.03 -46.67
CA LEU A 309 63.45 -2.61 -46.11
C LEU A 309 64.36 -3.82 -45.83
N VAL A 310 63.84 -4.92 -45.29
CA VAL A 310 64.61 -6.15 -45.07
C VAL A 310 65.15 -6.71 -46.40
N ALA A 311 64.35 -6.73 -47.47
CA ALA A 311 64.83 -7.16 -48.78
C ALA A 311 65.92 -6.21 -49.35
N SER A 312 65.76 -4.90 -49.13
CA SER A 312 66.70 -3.88 -49.60
C SER A 312 68.03 -3.93 -48.84
N THR A 313 67.98 -4.12 -47.52
CA THR A 313 69.18 -4.31 -46.68
C THR A 313 69.94 -5.56 -47.08
N GLN A 314 69.29 -6.68 -47.37
CA GLN A 314 69.97 -7.88 -47.90
C GLN A 314 70.72 -7.60 -49.21
N THR A 315 70.10 -6.85 -50.13
CA THR A 315 70.74 -6.46 -51.39
C THR A 315 71.94 -5.55 -51.16
N ALA A 316 71.79 -4.52 -50.31
CA ALA A 316 72.86 -3.61 -49.95
C ALA A 316 74.01 -4.34 -49.24
N ARG A 317 73.70 -5.34 -48.40
CA ARG A 317 74.69 -6.15 -47.66
C ARG A 317 75.57 -6.96 -48.62
N ARG A 318 74.96 -7.50 -49.68
CA ARG A 318 75.69 -8.18 -50.76
C ARG A 318 76.61 -7.21 -51.49
N SER A 319 76.10 -6.05 -51.90
CA SER A 319 76.92 -5.03 -52.58
C SER A 319 78.07 -4.50 -51.71
N GLY A 320 77.84 -4.34 -50.41
CA GLY A 320 78.89 -3.95 -49.45
C GLY A 320 80.01 -4.98 -49.36
N ARG A 321 79.67 -6.28 -49.29
CA ARG A 321 80.65 -7.37 -49.31
C ARG A 321 81.44 -7.44 -50.62
N GLU A 322 80.74 -7.39 -51.76
CA GLU A 322 81.37 -7.37 -53.08
C GLU A 322 82.33 -6.16 -53.20
N GLY A 323 81.93 -4.99 -52.68
CA GLY A 323 82.78 -3.79 -52.62
C GLY A 323 84.04 -3.98 -51.76
N SER A 324 83.90 -4.55 -50.56
CA SER A 324 85.04 -4.87 -49.69
C SER A 324 86.01 -5.87 -50.35
N GLU A 325 85.49 -6.89 -51.04
CA GLU A 325 86.31 -7.88 -51.78
C GLU A 325 87.12 -7.22 -52.90
N VAL A 326 86.50 -6.33 -53.69
CA VAL A 326 87.19 -5.57 -54.75
C VAL A 326 88.26 -4.65 -54.17
N ALA A 327 87.97 -3.95 -53.08
CA ALA A 327 88.94 -3.07 -52.41
C ALA A 327 90.15 -3.87 -51.89
N ASN A 328 89.91 -5.04 -51.30
CA ASN A 328 90.98 -5.93 -50.83
C ASN A 328 91.81 -6.48 -51.99
N TYR A 329 91.18 -6.87 -53.09
CA TYR A 329 91.88 -7.29 -54.31
C TYR A 329 92.80 -6.19 -54.87
N LEU A 330 92.34 -4.93 -54.89
CA LEU A 330 93.16 -3.79 -55.34
C LEU A 330 94.37 -3.54 -54.43
N LEU A 331 94.21 -3.73 -53.11
CA LEU A 331 95.31 -3.66 -52.13
C LEU A 331 96.38 -4.73 -52.41
N GLU A 332 95.97 -5.97 -52.70
CA GLU A 332 96.87 -7.05 -53.06
C GLU A 332 97.58 -6.80 -54.39
N ALA A 333 96.83 -6.33 -55.41
CA ALA A 333 97.37 -6.01 -56.73
C ALA A 333 98.37 -4.84 -56.68
N ALA A 334 98.07 -3.77 -55.94
CA ALA A 334 98.98 -2.64 -55.74
C ALA A 334 100.26 -3.09 -55.01
N SER A 335 100.12 -3.93 -53.98
CA SER A 335 101.28 -4.50 -53.26
C SER A 335 102.16 -5.35 -54.16
N GLN A 336 101.57 -6.15 -55.06
CA GLN A 336 102.30 -6.92 -56.05
C GLN A 336 103.00 -6.01 -57.07
N MET A 337 102.34 -4.95 -57.54
CA MET A 337 102.95 -3.98 -58.45
C MET A 337 104.12 -3.23 -57.82
N ILE A 338 104.04 -2.85 -56.54
CA ILE A 338 105.17 -2.24 -55.81
C ILE A 338 106.36 -3.21 -55.76
N ARG A 339 106.13 -4.50 -55.51
CA ARG A 339 107.18 -5.53 -55.54
C ARG A 339 107.82 -5.63 -56.93
N THR A 340 107.01 -5.73 -57.98
CA THR A 340 107.49 -5.79 -59.36
C THR A 340 108.26 -4.51 -59.74
N ALA A 341 107.77 -3.34 -59.35
CA ALA A 341 108.44 -2.05 -59.61
C ALA A 341 109.83 -2.00 -58.96
N ASN A 342 109.97 -2.44 -57.70
CA ASN A 342 111.27 -2.51 -57.03
C ASN A 342 112.23 -3.50 -57.73
N GLN A 343 111.72 -4.66 -58.20
CA GLN A 343 112.51 -5.63 -58.96
C GLN A 343 112.98 -5.04 -60.30
N THR A 344 112.09 -4.39 -61.04
CA THR A 344 112.43 -3.71 -62.30
C THR A 344 113.45 -2.60 -62.06
N ASN A 345 113.32 -1.83 -60.97
CA ASN A 345 114.29 -0.77 -60.64
C ASN A 345 115.71 -1.34 -60.48
N SER A 346 115.84 -2.47 -59.78
CA SER A 346 117.13 -3.17 -59.62
C SER A 346 117.76 -3.56 -60.97
N VAL A 347 116.94 -4.05 -61.91
CA VAL A 347 117.42 -4.40 -63.27
C VAL A 347 117.84 -3.16 -64.05
N ILE A 348 117.12 -2.04 -63.92
CA ILE A 348 117.46 -0.79 -64.58
C ILE A 348 118.75 -0.17 -64.02
N GLU A 349 118.98 -0.25 -62.71
CA GLU A 349 120.25 0.14 -62.07
C GLU A 349 121.42 -0.68 -62.63
N GLU A 350 121.26 -2.00 -62.78
CA GLU A 350 122.26 -2.86 -63.42
C GLU A 350 122.52 -2.47 -64.88
N ILE A 351 121.49 -2.12 -65.66
CA ILE A 351 121.64 -1.64 -67.04
C ILE A 351 122.37 -0.29 -67.09
N GLN A 352 122.09 0.62 -66.17
CA GLN A 352 122.76 1.91 -66.07
C GLN A 352 124.25 1.75 -65.73
N ASP A 353 124.58 0.79 -64.86
CA ASP A 353 125.95 0.38 -64.55
C ASP A 353 126.66 -0.22 -65.78
N ILE A 354 125.98 -1.09 -66.53
CA ILE A 354 126.49 -1.67 -67.78
C ILE A 354 126.75 -0.57 -68.82
N ALA A 355 125.82 0.37 -69.00
CA ALA A 355 125.96 1.49 -69.92
C ALA A 355 127.18 2.36 -69.56
N THR A 356 127.36 2.66 -68.26
CA THR A 356 128.51 3.41 -67.76
C THR A 356 129.83 2.68 -68.03
N LYS A 357 129.90 1.37 -67.75
CA LYS A 357 131.07 0.53 -68.04
C LYS A 357 131.35 0.47 -69.55
N THR A 358 130.31 0.34 -70.38
CA THR A 358 130.42 0.30 -71.84
C THR A 358 130.93 1.63 -72.40
N ARG A 359 130.47 2.76 -71.85
CA ARG A 359 130.98 4.09 -72.21
C ARG A 359 132.47 4.25 -71.87
N LEU A 360 132.90 3.76 -70.72
CA LEU A 360 134.31 3.78 -70.32
C LEU A 360 135.18 2.87 -71.22
N LEU A 361 134.68 1.68 -71.58
CA LEU A 361 135.35 0.79 -72.52
C LEU A 361 135.46 1.41 -73.92
N ALA A 362 134.38 2.04 -74.40
CA ALA A 362 134.35 2.74 -75.67
C ALA A 362 135.30 3.95 -75.68
N LEU A 363 135.38 4.71 -74.58
CA LEU A 363 136.35 5.80 -74.42
C LEU A 363 137.79 5.28 -74.50
N ASN A 364 138.10 4.18 -73.80
CA ASN A 364 139.42 3.55 -73.87
C ASN A 364 139.74 3.07 -75.29
N ALA A 365 138.77 2.50 -75.99
CA ALA A 365 138.92 2.07 -77.38
C ALA A 365 139.12 3.26 -78.34
N SER A 366 138.41 4.38 -78.17
CA SER A 366 138.60 5.60 -78.96
C SER A 366 139.99 6.20 -78.74
N VAL A 367 140.51 6.17 -77.50
CA VAL A 367 141.88 6.61 -77.17
C VAL A 367 142.93 5.73 -77.86
N GLU A 368 142.78 4.40 -77.80
CA GLU A 368 143.74 3.49 -78.43
C GLU A 368 143.67 3.55 -79.97
N ALA A 369 142.48 3.78 -80.53
CA ALA A 369 142.29 4.02 -81.96
C ALA A 369 142.93 5.33 -82.43
N ALA A 370 142.86 6.40 -81.62
CA ALA A 370 143.59 7.66 -81.90
C ALA A 370 145.11 7.48 -81.82
N ARG A 371 145.59 6.60 -80.92
CA ARG A 371 147.01 6.25 -80.75
C ARG A 371 147.59 5.47 -81.94
N ALA A 372 146.75 4.70 -82.64
CA ALA A 372 147.12 3.92 -83.82
C ALA A 372 147.18 4.71 -85.15
N GLY A 373 146.91 6.03 -85.12
CA GLY A 373 147.03 6.92 -86.29
C GLY A 373 146.13 6.51 -87.47
N ASP A 374 146.68 6.50 -88.70
CA ASP A 374 145.90 6.20 -89.92
C ASP A 374 145.31 4.78 -89.96
N HIS A 375 145.92 3.81 -89.27
CA HIS A 375 145.42 2.42 -89.20
C HIS A 375 144.22 2.25 -88.23
N GLY A 376 144.00 3.22 -87.31
CA GLY A 376 142.95 3.16 -86.29
C GLY A 376 141.62 3.81 -86.68
N ARG A 377 141.53 4.48 -87.84
CA ARG A 377 140.36 5.29 -88.22
C ARG A 377 139.03 4.51 -88.22
N GLY A 378 139.02 3.27 -88.69
CA GLY A 378 137.82 2.42 -88.66
C GLY A 378 137.39 2.04 -87.24
N PHE A 379 138.36 1.74 -86.36
CA PHE A 379 138.09 1.43 -84.95
C PHE A 379 137.64 2.65 -84.14
N ALA A 380 138.15 3.85 -84.46
CA ALA A 380 137.72 5.08 -83.82
C ALA A 380 136.24 5.39 -84.09
N VAL A 381 135.77 5.14 -85.32
CA VAL A 381 134.34 5.31 -85.67
C VAL A 381 133.47 4.32 -84.90
N VAL A 382 133.87 3.04 -84.84
CA VAL A 382 133.12 2.02 -84.07
C VAL A 382 133.10 2.36 -82.58
N ALA A 383 134.22 2.79 -82.01
CA ALA A 383 134.30 3.17 -80.60
C ALA A 383 133.45 4.41 -80.27
N GLU A 384 133.39 5.40 -81.16
CA GLU A 384 132.49 6.55 -81.00
C GLU A 384 131.01 6.15 -81.11
N GLU A 385 130.67 5.23 -82.02
CA GLU A 385 129.31 4.68 -82.16
C GLU A 385 128.89 3.88 -80.91
N VAL A 386 129.78 3.03 -80.37
CA VAL A 386 129.54 2.30 -79.11
C VAL A 386 129.38 3.26 -77.93
N ARG A 387 130.15 4.35 -77.90
CA ARG A 387 130.04 5.40 -76.88
C ARG A 387 128.69 6.12 -76.96
N ALA A 388 128.24 6.44 -78.18
CA ALA A 388 126.93 7.03 -78.43
C ALA A 388 125.79 6.10 -77.98
N LEU A 389 125.84 4.82 -78.34
CA LEU A 389 124.89 3.79 -77.89
C LEU A 389 124.88 3.60 -76.37
N ALA A 390 126.04 3.67 -75.72
CA ALA A 390 126.16 3.58 -74.27
C ALA A 390 125.52 4.81 -73.58
N ASN A 391 125.76 6.02 -74.07
CA ASN A 391 125.08 7.23 -73.59
C ASN A 391 123.56 7.15 -73.80
N GLN A 392 123.12 6.65 -74.96
CA GLN A 392 121.70 6.46 -75.25
C GLN A 392 121.06 5.42 -74.31
N SER A 393 121.80 4.36 -73.95
CA SER A 393 121.37 3.34 -72.98
C SER A 393 121.27 3.90 -71.56
N GLU A 394 122.22 4.73 -71.14
CA GLU A 394 122.20 5.43 -69.84
C GLU A 394 120.99 6.38 -69.75
N GLU A 395 120.72 7.16 -70.80
CA GLU A 395 119.57 8.06 -70.86
C GLU A 395 118.23 7.31 -70.91
N ALA A 396 118.17 6.17 -71.62
CA ALA A 396 117.01 5.29 -71.61
C ALA A 396 116.76 4.69 -70.22
N ALA A 397 117.81 4.16 -69.56
CA ALA A 397 117.71 3.61 -68.21
C ALA A 397 117.23 4.66 -67.21
N LYS A 398 117.76 5.88 -67.26
CA LYS A 398 117.30 7.00 -66.41
C LYS A 398 115.81 7.29 -66.60
N ARG A 399 115.35 7.41 -67.85
CA ARG A 399 113.92 7.61 -68.15
C ARG A 399 113.05 6.46 -67.65
N THR A 400 113.53 5.21 -67.73
CA THR A 400 112.79 4.07 -67.17
C THR A 400 112.74 4.11 -65.65
N ASN A 401 113.82 4.52 -64.98
CA ASN A 401 113.84 4.70 -63.53
C ASN A 401 112.82 5.76 -63.09
N ASP A 402 112.77 6.91 -63.78
CA ASP A 402 111.77 7.96 -63.51
C ASP A 402 110.32 7.43 -63.65
N LEU A 403 110.03 6.63 -64.69
CA LEU A 403 108.72 5.98 -64.88
C LEU A 403 108.40 4.95 -63.79
N ILE A 404 109.40 4.20 -63.30
CA ILE A 404 109.22 3.26 -62.19
C ILE A 404 108.92 4.00 -60.87
N ALA A 405 109.61 5.10 -60.61
CA ALA A 405 109.35 5.94 -59.45
C ALA A 405 107.93 6.53 -59.49
N GLU A 406 107.49 7.03 -60.65
CA GLU A 406 106.11 7.50 -60.85
C GLU A 406 105.07 6.37 -60.64
N THR A 407 105.36 5.17 -61.15
CA THR A 407 104.51 3.99 -60.94
C THR A 407 104.36 3.66 -59.46
N LYS A 408 105.46 3.74 -58.68
CA LYS A 408 105.44 3.48 -57.24
C LYS A 408 104.58 4.51 -56.50
N VAL A 409 104.75 5.80 -56.78
CA VAL A 409 103.90 6.86 -56.21
C VAL A 409 102.42 6.62 -56.53
N THR A 410 102.12 6.17 -57.74
CA THR A 410 100.75 5.84 -58.15
C THR A 410 100.20 4.66 -57.36
N MET A 411 101.00 3.61 -57.15
CA MET A 411 100.59 2.42 -56.38
C MET A 411 100.41 2.70 -54.88
N ASP A 412 101.23 3.59 -54.30
CA ASP A 412 101.04 4.02 -52.92
C ASP A 412 99.69 4.73 -52.76
N LYS A 413 99.34 5.64 -53.69
CA LYS A 413 98.01 6.28 -53.75
C LYS A 413 96.89 5.27 -53.97
N THR A 414 97.08 4.26 -54.83
CA THR A 414 96.11 3.17 -55.04
C THR A 414 95.89 2.38 -53.75
N THR A 415 96.95 2.11 -52.99
CA THR A 415 96.88 1.39 -51.70
C THR A 415 96.10 2.20 -50.67
N GLU A 416 96.38 3.51 -50.56
CA GLU A 416 95.66 4.43 -49.68
C GLU A 416 94.16 4.46 -50.03
N LYS A 417 93.81 4.70 -51.30
CA LYS A 417 92.41 4.77 -51.74
C LYS A 417 91.67 3.45 -51.64
N SER A 418 92.36 2.32 -51.82
CA SER A 418 91.76 0.99 -51.62
C SER A 418 91.46 0.72 -50.15
N ARG A 419 92.33 1.17 -49.23
CA ARG A 419 92.07 1.07 -47.79
C ARG A 419 90.91 1.96 -47.36
N GLU A 420 90.87 3.21 -47.80
CA GLU A 420 89.72 4.10 -47.57
C GLU A 420 88.41 3.48 -48.07
N SER A 421 88.43 2.83 -49.24
CA SER A 421 87.26 2.15 -49.80
C SER A 421 86.84 0.95 -48.94
N PHE A 422 87.79 0.15 -48.47
CA PHE A 422 87.53 -1.00 -47.60
C PHE A 422 86.84 -0.57 -46.29
N ASP A 423 87.39 0.46 -45.62
CA ASP A 423 86.83 1.00 -44.37
C ASP A 423 85.43 1.60 -44.59
N ALA A 424 85.20 2.26 -45.73
CA ALA A 424 83.88 2.77 -46.11
C ALA A 424 82.85 1.63 -46.29
N PHE A 425 83.21 0.53 -46.95
CA PHE A 425 82.32 -0.63 -47.09
C PHE A 425 82.07 -1.37 -45.78
N ALA A 426 83.04 -1.40 -44.87
CA ALA A 426 82.86 -1.92 -43.52
C ALA A 426 81.82 -1.08 -42.75
N THR A 427 81.96 0.25 -42.78
CA THR A 427 81.01 1.18 -42.16
C THR A 427 79.60 1.05 -42.77
N ILE A 428 79.50 0.91 -44.10
CA ILE A 428 78.22 0.67 -44.78
C ILE A 428 77.57 -0.63 -44.29
N SER A 429 78.36 -1.69 -44.07
CA SER A 429 77.84 -2.96 -43.57
C SER A 429 77.27 -2.84 -42.16
N GLU A 430 77.93 -2.08 -41.27
CA GLU A 430 77.42 -1.80 -39.92
C GLU A 430 76.09 -1.04 -39.94
N ILE A 431 75.97 -0.03 -40.81
CA ILE A 431 74.72 0.74 -41.00
C ILE A 431 73.59 -0.16 -41.51
N ILE A 432 73.88 -1.04 -42.47
CA ILE A 432 72.89 -1.99 -43.01
C ILE A 432 72.38 -2.93 -41.92
N ASP A 433 73.25 -3.40 -41.04
CA ASP A 433 72.88 -4.27 -39.92
C ASP A 433 71.99 -3.54 -38.91
N ALA A 434 72.26 -2.26 -38.63
CA ALA A 434 71.40 -1.43 -37.80
C ALA A 434 70.00 -1.24 -38.43
N ILE A 435 69.92 -0.94 -39.73
CA ILE A 435 68.64 -0.79 -40.45
C ILE A 435 67.83 -2.10 -40.43
N ALA A 436 68.50 -3.24 -40.57
CA ALA A 436 67.83 -4.54 -40.51
C ALA A 436 67.21 -4.82 -39.13
N LEU A 437 67.92 -4.49 -38.04
CA LEU A 437 67.42 -4.61 -36.67
C LEU A 437 66.22 -3.69 -36.41
N GLU A 438 66.28 -2.45 -36.88
CA GLU A 438 65.18 -1.49 -36.74
C GLU A 438 63.95 -1.92 -37.55
N SER A 439 64.15 -2.48 -38.75
CA SER A 439 63.07 -3.03 -39.57
C SER A 439 62.34 -4.20 -38.90
N ASP A 440 63.09 -5.09 -38.23
CA ASP A 440 62.51 -6.19 -37.46
C ASP A 440 61.67 -5.69 -36.27
N SER A 441 62.16 -4.64 -35.61
CA SER A 441 61.44 -3.96 -34.53
C SER A 441 60.14 -3.33 -35.02
N VAL A 442 60.15 -2.67 -36.19
CA VAL A 442 58.93 -2.11 -36.83
C VAL A 442 57.94 -3.21 -37.19
N SER A 443 58.41 -4.35 -37.69
CA SER A 443 57.56 -5.49 -38.03
C SER A 443 56.85 -6.07 -36.79
N THR A 444 57.61 -6.25 -35.70
CA THR A 444 57.08 -6.71 -34.41
C THR A 444 56.04 -5.73 -33.86
N ALA A 445 56.37 -4.44 -33.79
CA ALA A 445 55.45 -3.41 -33.32
C ALA A 445 54.17 -3.32 -34.18
N SER A 446 54.30 -3.49 -35.50
CA SER A 446 53.15 -3.51 -36.41
C SER A 446 52.25 -4.74 -36.17
N SER A 447 52.84 -5.89 -35.85
CA SER A 447 52.08 -7.09 -35.48
C SER A 447 51.28 -6.88 -34.19
N GLU A 448 51.91 -6.28 -33.17
CA GLU A 448 51.24 -5.91 -31.92
C GLU A 448 50.12 -4.89 -32.12
N GLN A 449 50.36 -3.85 -32.93
CA GLN A 449 49.31 -2.89 -33.30
C GLN A 449 48.12 -3.56 -33.98
N ALA A 450 48.36 -4.51 -34.89
CA ALA A 450 47.27 -5.23 -35.55
C ALA A 450 46.41 -6.04 -34.56
N MET A 451 47.04 -6.67 -33.56
CA MET A 451 46.32 -7.37 -32.49
C MET A 451 45.49 -6.39 -31.63
N ASN A 452 46.07 -5.25 -31.24
CA ASN A 452 45.38 -4.23 -30.46
C ASN A 452 44.19 -3.62 -31.23
N ILE A 453 44.36 -3.38 -32.54
CA ILE A 453 43.30 -2.93 -33.43
C ILE A 453 42.15 -3.94 -33.47
N GLY A 454 42.45 -5.24 -33.59
CA GLY A 454 41.42 -6.29 -33.52
C GLY A 454 40.65 -6.32 -32.20
N ALA A 455 41.33 -6.07 -31.07
CA ALA A 455 40.68 -5.96 -29.77
C ALA A 455 39.77 -4.71 -29.68
N ILE A 456 40.18 -3.59 -30.27
CA ILE A 456 39.35 -2.39 -30.38
C ILE A 456 38.10 -2.69 -31.20
N GLU A 457 38.22 -3.34 -32.36
CA GLU A 457 37.07 -3.71 -33.20
C GLU A 457 36.06 -4.61 -32.46
N GLU A 458 36.53 -5.55 -31.64
CA GLU A 458 35.66 -6.37 -30.77
C GLU A 458 34.95 -5.51 -29.73
N GLY A 459 35.67 -4.64 -29.03
CA GLY A 459 35.08 -3.71 -28.06
C GLY A 459 34.02 -2.80 -28.69
N MET A 460 34.27 -2.33 -29.92
CA MET A 460 33.31 -1.52 -30.68
C MET A 460 32.03 -2.29 -31.02
N ARG A 461 32.13 -3.58 -31.36
CA ARG A 461 30.95 -4.44 -31.59
C ARG A 461 30.12 -4.63 -30.32
N GLN A 462 30.77 -4.76 -29.16
CA GLN A 462 30.06 -4.84 -27.88
C GLN A 462 29.36 -3.53 -27.53
N ILE A 463 30.03 -2.38 -27.68
CA ILE A 463 29.42 -1.05 -27.46
C ILE A 463 28.22 -0.86 -28.40
N SER A 464 28.33 -1.26 -29.67
CA SER A 464 27.22 -1.19 -30.62
C SER A 464 26.02 -2.04 -30.18
N SER A 465 26.25 -3.26 -29.69
CA SER A 465 25.20 -4.12 -29.13
C SER A 465 24.53 -3.50 -27.90
N MET A 466 25.32 -2.96 -26.96
CA MET A 466 24.79 -2.30 -25.77
C MET A 466 23.98 -1.05 -26.12
N SER A 467 24.39 -0.28 -27.13
CA SER A 467 23.64 0.87 -27.64
C SER A 467 22.28 0.47 -28.22
N MET A 468 22.19 -0.68 -28.91
CA MET A 468 20.92 -1.23 -29.38
C MET A 468 20.01 -1.69 -28.23
N GLU A 469 20.55 -2.32 -27.19
CA GLU A 469 19.79 -2.69 -25.99
C GLU A 469 19.27 -1.45 -25.25
N ALA A 470 20.10 -0.42 -25.11
CA ALA A 470 19.70 0.85 -24.52
C ALA A 470 18.55 1.52 -25.31
N ALA A 471 18.52 1.36 -26.64
CA ALA A 471 17.41 1.82 -27.47
C ALA A 471 16.10 1.12 -27.12
N ALA A 472 16.10 -0.21 -27.10
CA ALA A 472 14.91 -1.00 -26.77
C ALA A 472 14.43 -0.69 -25.35
N MET A 473 15.35 -0.49 -24.41
CA MET A 473 15.02 -0.12 -23.04
C MET A 473 14.41 1.28 -22.95
N SER A 474 14.96 2.26 -23.68
CA SER A 474 14.40 3.62 -23.76
C SER A 474 12.96 3.62 -24.29
N ASP A 475 12.68 2.87 -25.35
CA ASP A 475 11.34 2.78 -25.95
C ASP A 475 10.34 2.09 -24.99
N ASN A 476 10.76 1.01 -24.33
CA ASN A 476 9.94 0.33 -23.33
C ASN A 476 9.65 1.24 -22.13
N LEU A 477 10.63 2.03 -21.68
CA LEU A 477 10.48 2.94 -20.56
C LEU A 477 9.50 4.06 -20.91
N ALA A 478 9.59 4.61 -22.11
CA ALA A 478 8.63 5.60 -22.62
C ALA A 478 7.19 5.04 -22.63
N SER A 479 6.98 3.84 -23.21
CA SER A 479 5.66 3.20 -23.22
C SER A 479 5.13 2.95 -21.81
N ALA A 480 5.96 2.41 -20.90
CA ALA A 480 5.57 2.14 -19.53
C ALA A 480 5.21 3.43 -18.76
N THR A 481 5.94 4.53 -18.99
CA THR A 481 5.61 5.82 -18.36
C THR A 481 4.25 6.37 -18.83
N GLU A 482 3.88 6.14 -20.08
CA GLU A 482 2.60 6.58 -20.63
C GLU A 482 1.43 5.77 -20.03
N GLU A 483 1.58 4.45 -19.91
CA GLU A 483 0.62 3.58 -19.21
C GLU A 483 0.47 3.95 -17.73
N LEU A 484 1.59 4.18 -17.04
CA LEU A 484 1.59 4.58 -15.63
C LEU A 484 0.94 5.95 -15.44
N ARG A 485 1.17 6.93 -16.33
CA ARG A 485 0.47 8.22 -16.32
C ARG A 485 -1.03 8.05 -16.45
N ALA A 486 -1.48 7.22 -17.39
CA ALA A 486 -2.91 6.95 -17.58
C ALA A 486 -3.53 6.29 -16.32
N ALA A 487 -2.84 5.32 -15.72
CA ALA A 487 -3.29 4.67 -14.49
C ALA A 487 -3.35 5.65 -13.32
N THR A 488 -2.31 6.48 -13.14
CA THR A 488 -2.22 7.51 -12.08
C THR A 488 -3.35 8.54 -12.23
N ALA A 489 -3.60 9.02 -13.45
CA ALA A 489 -4.69 9.95 -13.74
C ALA A 489 -6.07 9.34 -13.45
N SER A 490 -6.26 8.05 -13.76
CA SER A 490 -7.50 7.33 -13.45
C SER A 490 -7.74 7.23 -11.94
N VAL A 491 -6.72 6.81 -11.18
CA VAL A 491 -6.80 6.74 -9.71
C VAL A 491 -7.05 8.12 -9.12
N TYR A 492 -6.34 9.14 -9.58
CA TYR A 492 -6.52 10.51 -9.13
C TYR A 492 -7.95 11.00 -9.36
N SER A 493 -8.54 10.72 -10.52
CA SER A 493 -9.95 11.03 -10.82
C SER A 493 -10.94 10.34 -9.87
N GLN A 494 -10.67 9.10 -9.45
CA GLN A 494 -11.51 8.42 -8.46
C GLN A 494 -11.37 9.05 -7.08
N LEU A 495 -10.14 9.41 -6.67
CA LEU A 495 -9.88 10.03 -5.38
C LEU A 495 -10.49 11.42 -5.26
N GLN A 496 -10.57 12.19 -6.35
CA GLN A 496 -11.22 13.51 -6.38
C GLN A 496 -12.72 13.48 -6.08
N LYS A 497 -13.37 12.31 -6.11
CA LYS A 497 -14.77 12.16 -5.71
C LYS A 497 -14.97 12.25 -4.19
N PHE A 498 -13.90 12.10 -3.42
CA PHE A 498 -13.96 12.19 -1.96
C PHE A 498 -13.73 13.62 -1.50
N GLU A 499 -14.63 14.13 -0.67
CA GLU A 499 -14.48 15.38 0.07
C GLU A 499 -13.89 15.04 1.44
N ILE A 500 -12.61 15.37 1.66
CA ILE A 500 -11.83 14.95 2.84
C ILE A 500 -11.36 16.10 3.71
#